data_AF-A0A2W5U866-F1
#
_entry.id   AF-A0A2W5U866-F1
#
_cell.length_a   1.000
_cell.length_b   1.000
_cell.length_c   1.000
_cell.angle_alpha   90.00
_cell.angle_beta   90.00
_cell.angle_gamma   90.00
#
_symmetry.space_group_name_H-M   'P 1'
#
loop_
_entity.id
_entity.type
_entity.pdbx_description
1 polymer ?
#
loop_
_entity_poly.entity_id
_entity_poly.type
_entity_poly.pdbx_seq_one_letter_code
_entity_poly.pdbx_strand_id
1 'polypeptide(L)'
;MRITTSKLFSAGILAYIRTALRNGSTEGLNNKTRLITRRACGFHSAQALIEVIFLCCGAITFSPRLRHPQEVHAVPFSYRPPEVISSRRR
;
A
#
# COMPACT_ATOMS: atom_id res chain seq x y z
N MET A 1 -20.43 33.63 -14.08
CA MET A 1 -20.92 32.72 -13.01
C MET A 1 -19.81 31.73 -12.67
N ARG A 2 -18.97 32.03 -11.68
CA ARG A 2 -17.92 31.11 -11.20
C ARG A 2 -18.56 30.12 -10.24
N ILE A 3 -18.71 28.87 -10.66
CA ILE A 3 -19.13 27.79 -9.78
C ILE A 3 -17.90 27.43 -8.94
N THR A 4 -17.81 27.96 -7.72
CA THR A 4 -16.73 27.59 -6.80
C THR A 4 -16.95 26.14 -6.39
N THR A 5 -15.99 25.29 -6.72
CA THR A 5 -15.95 23.83 -6.49
C THR A 5 -16.42 23.42 -5.08
N SER A 6 -16.23 24.26 -4.08
CA SER A 6 -16.67 24.05 -2.70
C SER A 6 -18.18 23.79 -2.52
N LYS A 7 -19.06 24.41 -3.30
CA LYS A 7 -20.52 24.16 -3.19
C LYS A 7 -20.92 22.77 -3.72
N LEU A 8 -20.25 22.29 -4.77
CA LEU A 8 -20.48 20.96 -5.37
C LEU A 8 -20.06 19.81 -4.44
N PHE A 9 -18.99 19.97 -3.65
CA PHE A 9 -18.46 18.91 -2.79
C PHE A 9 -19.00 18.93 -1.35
N SER A 10 -19.85 19.89 -1.00
CA SER A 10 -20.39 20.09 0.36
C SER A 10 -21.11 18.85 0.92
N ALA A 11 -21.89 18.15 0.08
CA ALA A 11 -22.56 16.90 0.46
C ALA A 11 -21.57 15.74 0.73
N GLY A 12 -20.50 15.65 -0.06
CA GLY A 12 -19.45 14.65 0.12
C GLY A 12 -18.63 14.87 1.39
N ILE A 13 -18.38 16.13 1.76
CA ILE A 13 -17.69 16.50 3.01
C ILE A 13 -18.53 16.12 4.23
N LEU A 14 -19.84 16.38 4.20
CA LEU A 14 -20.73 15.97 5.31
C LEU A 14 -20.79 14.43 5.44
N ALA A 15 -20.83 13.71 4.32
CA ALA A 15 -20.79 12.25 4.33
C ALA A 15 -19.45 11.71 4.88
N TYR A 16 -18.32 12.34 4.55
CA TYR A 16 -17.00 12.01 5.08
C TYR A 16 -16.93 12.19 6.60
N ILE A 17 -17.44 13.31 7.12
CA ILE A 17 -17.50 13.57 8.56
C ILE A 17 -18.37 12.53 9.27
N ARG A 18 -19.51 12.15 8.67
CA ARG A 18 -20.44 11.16 9.24
C ARG A 18 -19.90 9.72 9.20
N THR A 19 -19.12 9.38 8.18
CA THR A 19 -18.60 8.01 7.97
C THR A 19 -17.20 7.79 8.54
N ALA A 20 -16.47 8.88 8.86
CA ALA A 20 -15.09 8.85 9.38
C ALA A 20 -14.14 7.98 8.54
N LEU A 21 -14.43 7.79 7.25
CA LEU A 21 -13.61 7.01 6.34
C LEU A 21 -12.26 7.71 6.19
N ARG A 22 -11.18 7.05 6.61
CA ARG A 22 -9.84 7.62 6.50
C ARG A 22 -9.28 7.30 5.13
N ASN A 23 -8.85 8.31 4.40
CA ASN A 23 -8.14 8.14 3.13
C ASN A 23 -6.75 7.50 3.29
N GLY A 24 -6.31 7.19 4.51
CA GLY A 24 -4.97 6.66 4.78
C GLY A 24 -4.68 5.33 4.06
N SER A 25 -5.61 4.38 4.07
CA SER A 25 -5.43 3.10 3.36
C SER A 25 -5.37 3.30 1.84
N THR A 26 -6.23 4.17 1.29
CA THR A 26 -6.25 4.49 -0.14
C THR A 26 -4.99 5.25 -0.57
N GLU A 27 -4.52 6.19 0.25
CA GLU A 27 -3.29 6.95 0.00
C GLU A 27 -2.05 6.06 0.10
N GLY A 28 -2.01 5.17 1.08
CA GLY A 28 -0.96 4.16 1.21
C GLY A 28 -0.89 3.24 -0.01
N LEU A 29 -2.05 2.76 -0.49
CA LEU A 29 -2.12 1.95 -1.70
C LEU A 29 -1.66 2.73 -2.95
N ASN A 30 -2.06 3.99 -3.08
CA ASN A 30 -1.65 4.86 -4.17
C ASN A 30 -0.13 5.08 -4.17
N ASN A 31 0.46 5.31 -3.00
CA ASN A 31 1.90 5.49 -2.85
C ASN A 31 2.67 4.20 -3.20
N LYS A 32 2.21 3.04 -2.74
CA LYS A 32 2.81 1.74 -3.11
C LYS A 32 2.73 1.50 -4.63
N THR A 33 1.58 1.75 -5.23
CA THR A 33 1.38 1.61 -6.68
C THR A 33 2.33 2.52 -7.47
N ARG A 34 2.48 3.78 -7.04
CA ARG A 34 3.39 4.74 -7.66
C ARG A 34 4.84 4.32 -7.52
N LEU A 35 5.24 3.75 -6.38
CA LEU A 35 6.58 3.21 -6.17
C LEU A 35 6.87 2.00 -7.07
N ILE A 36 5.93 1.07 -7.18
CA ILE A 36 6.04 -0.11 -8.06
C ILE A 36 6.19 0.34 -9.51
N THR A 37 5.35 1.28 -9.95
CA THR A 37 5.40 1.83 -11.32
C THR A 37 6.76 2.49 -11.61
N ARG A 38 7.35 3.20 -10.65
CA ARG A 38 8.70 3.79 -10.79
C ARG A 38 9.83 2.76 -10.85
N ARG A 39 9.63 1.58 -10.25
CA ARG A 39 10.61 0.47 -10.30
C ARG A 39 10.41 -0.42 -11.53
N ALA A 40 9.24 -0.36 -12.13
CA ALA A 40 8.80 -1.10 -13.30
C ALA A 40 9.34 -0.56 -14.64
N CYS A 41 10.40 0.25 -14.62
CA CYS A 41 11.06 0.73 -15.84
C CYS A 41 11.56 -0.47 -16.65
N GLY A 42 10.81 -0.90 -17.68
CA GLY A 42 11.10 -2.08 -18.49
C GLY A 42 9.93 -3.04 -18.71
N PHE A 43 8.76 -2.81 -18.11
CA PHE A 43 7.59 -3.64 -18.45
C PHE A 43 7.09 -3.34 -19.86
N HIS A 44 6.98 -4.39 -20.68
CA HIS A 44 6.49 -4.33 -22.06
C HIS A 44 4.96 -4.40 -22.16
N SER A 45 4.24 -4.45 -21.04
CA SER A 45 2.77 -4.49 -21.00
C SER A 45 2.22 -3.92 -19.70
N ALA A 46 1.07 -3.25 -19.78
CA ALA A 46 0.32 -2.78 -18.62
C ALA A 46 -0.19 -3.94 -17.75
N GLN A 47 -0.47 -5.11 -18.34
CA GLN A 47 -0.94 -6.28 -17.60
C GLN A 47 0.13 -6.77 -16.61
N ALA A 48 1.40 -6.78 -17.02
CA ALA A 48 2.51 -7.17 -16.15
C ALA A 48 2.63 -6.24 -14.93
N LEU A 49 2.40 -4.94 -15.10
CA LEU A 49 2.38 -3.99 -14.00
C LEU A 49 1.24 -4.28 -13.03
N ILE A 50 0.04 -4.54 -13.56
CA ILE A 50 -1.16 -4.85 -12.78
C ILE A 50 -0.93 -6.12 -11.93
N GLU A 51 -0.40 -7.18 -12.54
CA GLU A 51 -0.09 -8.42 -11.82
C GLU A 51 0.88 -8.21 -10.66
N VAL A 52 1.93 -7.40 -10.87
CA VAL A 52 2.90 -7.06 -9.81
C VAL A 52 2.25 -6.24 -8.70
N ILE A 53 1.35 -5.31 -9.03
CA ILE A 53 0.59 -4.54 -8.02
C ILE A 53 -0.28 -5.49 -7.19
N PHE A 54 -1.01 -6.41 -7.83
CA PHE A 54 -1.82 -7.42 -7.13
C PHE A 54 -0.97 -8.38 -6.31
N LEU A 55 0.19 -8.79 -6.80
CA LEU A 55 1.12 -9.62 -6.03
C LEU A 55 1.64 -8.89 -4.77
N CYS A 56 2.02 -7.61 -4.88
CA CYS A 56 2.59 -6.84 -3.77
C CYS A 56 1.55 -6.26 -2.79
N CYS A 57 0.31 -6.07 -3.22
CA CYS A 57 -0.74 -5.42 -2.43
C CYS A 57 -1.95 -6.31 -2.14
N GLY A 58 -2.15 -7.42 -2.87
CA GLY A 58 -3.33 -8.26 -2.82
C GLY A 58 -3.38 -9.30 -1.69
N ALA A 59 -2.52 -9.19 -0.67
CA ALA A 59 -2.43 -10.13 0.44
C ALA A 59 -2.33 -11.62 0.00
N ILE A 60 -1.69 -11.87 -1.14
CA ILE A 60 -1.52 -13.22 -1.69
C ILE A 60 -0.34 -13.87 -0.98
N THR A 61 -0.56 -15.02 -0.33
CA THR A 61 0.51 -15.83 0.25
C THR A 61 1.27 -16.53 -0.87
N PHE A 62 2.44 -16.01 -1.22
CA PHE A 62 3.33 -16.64 -2.20
C PHE A 62 4.41 -17.44 -1.47
N SER A 63 4.39 -18.77 -1.60
CA SER A 63 5.49 -19.63 -1.16
C SER A 63 6.42 -19.87 -2.36
N PRO A 64 7.59 -19.21 -2.44
CA PRO A 64 8.51 -19.43 -3.53
C PRO A 64 9.00 -20.87 -3.49
N ARG A 65 8.88 -21.58 -4.61
CA ARG A 65 9.59 -22.86 -4.78
C ARG A 65 11.06 -22.56 -5.01
N LEU A 66 11.83 -22.58 -3.93
CA LEU A 66 13.28 -22.50 -3.99
C LEU A 66 13.78 -23.71 -4.80
N ARG A 67 14.32 -23.47 -6.01
CA ARG A 67 15.09 -24.49 -6.73
C ARG A 67 16.44 -24.60 -6.02
N HIS A 68 16.66 -25.75 -5.39
CA HIS A 68 17.76 -26.10 -4.49
C HIS A 68 17.48 -25.80 -2.99
N PRO A 69 17.54 -26.81 -2.11
CA PRO A 69 17.57 -26.61 -0.68
C PRO A 69 18.92 -25.98 -0.33
N GLN A 70 18.92 -24.75 0.17
CA GLN A 70 19.89 -24.38 1.20
C GLN A 70 19.08 -24.45 2.47
N GLU A 71 19.54 -25.20 3.47
CA GLU A 71 18.84 -25.37 4.74
C GLU A 71 18.36 -24.01 5.25
N VAL A 72 17.05 -23.77 5.13
CA VAL A 72 16.42 -22.65 5.78
C VAL A 72 16.43 -23.05 7.24
N HIS A 73 17.46 -22.64 7.97
CA HIS A 73 17.46 -22.70 9.43
C HIS A 73 16.11 -22.13 9.85
N ALA A 74 15.27 -22.97 10.44
CA ALA A 74 13.89 -22.64 10.73
C ALA A 74 13.87 -21.42 11.64
N VAL A 75 13.78 -20.23 11.06
CA VAL A 75 13.38 -19.05 11.80
C VAL A 75 11.93 -19.33 12.18
N PRO A 76 11.63 -19.57 13.47
CA PRO A 76 10.25 -19.55 13.87
C PRO A 76 9.77 -18.14 13.54
N PHE A 77 8.57 -18.05 13.00
CA PHE A 77 7.90 -16.79 12.78
C PHE A 77 7.85 -16.01 14.11
N SER A 78 8.87 -15.22 14.39
CA SER A 78 8.89 -14.16 15.38
C SER A 78 9.10 -12.89 14.59
N TYR A 79 8.00 -12.42 14.00
CA TYR A 79 7.86 -11.03 13.64
C TYR A 79 8.14 -10.20 14.91
N ARG A 80 9.34 -9.61 15.01
CA ARG A 80 9.65 -8.62 16.04
C ARG A 80 9.16 -7.26 15.53
N PRO A 81 8.15 -6.63 16.16
CA PRO A 81 7.64 -5.36 15.70
C PRO A 81 8.73 -4.28 15.77
N PRO A 82 8.68 -3.24 14.91
CA PRO A 82 9.65 -2.16 14.96
C PRO A 82 9.46 -1.35 16.26
N GLU A 83 10.43 -1.39 17.16
CA GLU A 83 10.55 -0.41 18.24
C GLU A 83 11.05 0.92 17.68
N VAL A 84 10.15 1.88 17.43
CA VAL A 84 10.42 3.34 17.40
C VAL A 84 9.06 4.00 17.65
N ILE A 85 8.77 4.79 18.70
CA ILE A 85 9.43 6.02 19.18
C ILE A 85 9.12 6.16 20.67
N SER A 86 10.15 6.07 21.53
CA SER A 86 10.07 6.63 22.86
C SER A 86 10.11 8.15 22.75
N SER A 87 9.18 8.77 23.45
CA SER A 87 9.13 10.18 23.80
C SER A 87 10.50 10.82 24.02
N ARG A 88 10.96 11.64 23.07
CA ARG A 88 11.94 12.69 23.35
C ARG A 88 11.18 13.89 23.92
N ARG A 89 10.73 13.77 25.18
CA ARG A 89 10.58 14.92 26.07
C ARG A 89 11.96 15.23 26.61
N ARG A 90 12.57 16.30 26.11
CA ARG A 90 13.34 17.30 26.86
C ARG A 90 13.72 18.41 25.90
#